data_AF-A0A7V5CAI4-F1
#
_entry.id   AF-A0A7V5CAI4-F1
#
_cell.length_a   1.000
_cell.length_b   1.000
_cell.length_c   1.000
_cell.angle_alpha   90.00
_cell.angle_beta   90.00
_cell.angle_gamma   90.00
#
_symmetry.space_group_name_H-M   'P 1'
#
loop_
_entity.id
_entity.type
_entity.pdbx_description
1 polymer ?
#
loop_
_entity_poly.entity_id
_entity_poly.type
_entity_poly.pdbx_seq_one_letter_code
_entity_poly.pdbx_strand_id
1 'polypeptide(L)'
;MPPAHPFDVDADKLKEECGVYGVLGPKDAANFVALGLHALQHRGQEAGGIVSHDMGEGFNSVRRFGYVRDNFTKASLMETLPGPVAIGHVRYSTAGKKGAAIRDVQPFFGEFSMGGAAIAHNGNLTNAEELRRELIDRGAIFQSSSDTECIIHLMAHSMAKTIPDRMEDALRKVEGACSIVAMTRTKLIGVRDPMGVRPLVLGEIGEGEGWVLSSETCALDIIGARFVREVEPGEMLVISEDGVESRRPFRPKSPKFCIFEHVYFSRPDSILGGRSVYETRRQIGVELAREVPVEADLVCPVPDSGTPAAIGYAAESGIEFGLGITR
;
A
#
# COMPACT_ATOMS: atom_id res chain seq x y z
N MET A 1 12.77 26.46 -3.55
CA MET A 1 11.83 26.32 -4.68
C MET A 1 10.84 27.47 -4.59
N PRO A 2 10.45 28.13 -5.69
CA PRO A 2 9.30 29.03 -5.64
C PRO A 2 8.04 28.24 -5.26
N PRO A 3 7.10 28.82 -4.51
CA PRO A 3 5.85 28.16 -4.17
C PRO A 3 5.09 27.75 -5.45
N ALA A 4 4.45 26.58 -5.42
CA ALA A 4 3.66 26.08 -6.53
C ALA A 4 2.61 27.12 -6.94
N HIS A 5 2.42 27.28 -8.26
CA HIS A 5 1.49 28.25 -8.83
C HIS A 5 0.05 27.86 -8.44
N PRO A 6 -0.78 28.77 -7.90
CA PRO A 6 -2.10 28.46 -7.33
C PRO A 6 -3.18 28.01 -8.35
N PHE A 7 -2.80 27.78 -9.61
CA PHE A 7 -3.71 27.41 -10.70
C PHE A 7 -3.24 26.18 -11.48
N ASP A 8 -2.31 25.39 -10.92
CA ASP A 8 -2.03 24.08 -11.48
C ASP A 8 -3.23 23.16 -11.18
N VAL A 9 -4.07 22.93 -12.21
CA VAL A 9 -5.27 22.08 -12.15
C VAL A 9 -4.96 20.63 -11.74
N ASP A 10 -3.69 20.22 -11.82
CA ASP A 10 -3.21 18.93 -11.35
C ASP A 10 -2.60 18.98 -9.93
N ALA A 11 -2.48 20.16 -9.30
CA ALA A 11 -1.99 20.30 -7.92
C ALA A 11 -3.08 20.04 -6.86
N ASP A 12 -4.35 20.07 -7.25
CA ASP A 12 -5.50 19.92 -6.34
C ASP A 12 -5.87 18.45 -6.06
N LYS A 13 -5.08 17.50 -6.57
CA LYS A 13 -5.22 16.07 -6.29
C LYS A 13 -4.03 15.62 -5.45
N LEU A 14 -4.27 15.16 -4.23
CA LEU A 14 -3.27 14.48 -3.41
C LEU A 14 -2.88 13.17 -4.12
N LYS A 15 -1.60 13.03 -4.51
CA LYS A 15 -1.14 12.01 -5.46
C LYS A 15 -0.48 10.77 -4.86
N GLU A 16 -0.62 10.49 -3.57
CA GLU A 16 0.32 9.60 -2.85
C GLU A 16 -0.27 8.32 -2.23
N GLU A 17 -1.16 7.60 -2.91
CA GLU A 17 -1.72 6.37 -2.34
C GLU A 17 -1.54 5.17 -3.25
N CYS A 18 -0.55 4.34 -2.96
CA CYS A 18 -0.45 3.04 -3.62
C CYS A 18 -1.07 1.96 -2.72
N GLY A 19 -1.41 0.81 -3.30
CA GLY A 19 -1.83 -0.37 -2.54
C GLY A 19 -0.74 -1.43 -2.58
N VAL A 20 -0.33 -1.94 -1.42
CA VAL A 20 0.56 -3.09 -1.29
C VAL A 20 -0.19 -4.29 -0.73
N TYR A 21 0.15 -5.47 -1.24
CA TYR A 21 -0.43 -6.75 -0.83
C TYR A 21 0.63 -7.85 -0.90
N GLY A 22 0.59 -8.82 -0.01
CA GLY A 22 1.50 -9.98 -0.06
C GLY A 22 0.95 -11.17 0.68
N VAL A 23 1.34 -12.35 0.21
CA VAL A 23 0.82 -13.65 0.64
C VAL A 23 1.98 -14.64 0.80
N LEU A 24 1.92 -15.45 1.85
CA LEU A 24 2.77 -16.62 2.07
C LEU A 24 1.91 -17.80 2.48
N GLY A 25 2.09 -18.97 1.86
CA GLY A 25 1.45 -20.23 2.25
C GLY A 25 0.79 -20.97 1.08
N PRO A 26 -0.30 -20.44 0.50
CA PRO A 26 -0.99 -21.07 -0.63
C PRO A 26 -0.06 -21.31 -1.81
N LYS A 27 -0.14 -22.48 -2.46
CA LYS A 27 0.73 -22.85 -3.60
C LYS A 27 0.64 -21.88 -4.78
N ASP A 28 -0.49 -21.19 -4.92
CA ASP A 28 -0.80 -20.24 -5.96
C ASP A 28 -0.96 -18.82 -5.39
N ALA A 29 -0.01 -18.40 -4.54
CA ALA A 29 -0.05 -17.12 -3.84
C ALA A 29 -0.30 -15.91 -4.76
N ALA A 30 0.15 -15.97 -6.02
CA ALA A 30 -0.08 -14.92 -7.01
C ALA A 30 -1.59 -14.68 -7.32
N ASN A 31 -2.44 -15.72 -7.29
CA ASN A 31 -3.88 -15.58 -7.47
C ASN A 31 -4.52 -14.80 -6.31
N PHE A 32 -4.13 -15.11 -5.08
CA PHE A 32 -4.56 -14.39 -3.89
C PHE A 32 -4.10 -12.92 -3.94
N VAL A 33 -2.85 -12.67 -4.37
CA VAL A 33 -2.35 -11.32 -4.60
C VAL A 33 -3.19 -10.58 -5.65
N ALA A 34 -3.52 -11.21 -6.79
CA ALA A 34 -4.34 -10.58 -7.82
C ALA A 34 -5.73 -10.17 -7.30
N LEU A 35 -6.39 -11.03 -6.52
CA LEU A 35 -7.67 -10.72 -5.88
C LEU A 35 -7.54 -9.60 -4.84
N GLY A 36 -6.51 -9.65 -4.00
CA GLY A 36 -6.21 -8.60 -3.01
C GLY A 36 -5.97 -7.24 -3.67
N LEU A 37 -5.15 -7.21 -4.73
CA LEU A 37 -4.91 -6.00 -5.50
C LEU A 37 -6.17 -5.48 -6.20
N HIS A 38 -7.07 -6.35 -6.66
CA HIS A 38 -8.37 -5.95 -7.18
C HIS A 38 -9.23 -5.26 -6.11
N ALA A 39 -9.22 -5.76 -4.87
CA ALA A 39 -9.89 -5.10 -3.75
C ALA A 39 -9.26 -3.75 -3.37
N LEU A 40 -7.94 -3.59 -3.61
CA LEU A 40 -7.19 -2.33 -3.41
C LEU A 40 -7.14 -1.43 -4.65
N GLN A 41 -7.87 -1.74 -5.72
CA GLN A 41 -7.81 -1.05 -7.02
C GLN A 41 -8.10 0.45 -6.94
N HIS A 42 -8.88 0.89 -5.94
CA HIS A 42 -9.17 2.30 -5.68
C HIS A 42 -7.94 3.10 -5.25
N ARG A 43 -6.89 2.46 -4.73
CA ARG A 43 -5.63 3.12 -4.39
C ARG A 43 -4.87 3.52 -5.65
N GLY A 44 -4.79 2.67 -6.67
CA GLY A 44 -4.01 2.97 -7.87
C GLY A 44 -4.55 2.31 -9.12
N GLN A 45 -4.74 3.08 -10.20
CA GLN A 45 -5.42 2.62 -11.43
C GLN A 45 -4.51 2.59 -12.67
N GLU A 46 -3.27 3.06 -12.53
CA GLU A 46 -2.41 3.30 -13.68
C GLU A 46 -1.53 2.12 -14.04
N ALA A 47 -1.14 1.34 -13.04
CA ALA A 47 -0.34 0.16 -13.22
C ALA A 47 -0.48 -0.79 -12.04
N GLY A 48 -0.23 -2.07 -12.32
CA GLY A 48 -0.12 -3.12 -11.31
C GLY A 48 1.06 -4.03 -11.61
N GLY A 49 1.56 -4.67 -10.56
CA GLY A 49 2.59 -5.69 -10.69
C GLY A 49 2.47 -6.76 -9.62
N ILE A 50 2.95 -7.95 -9.97
CA ILE A 50 3.06 -9.10 -9.07
C ILE A 50 4.45 -9.69 -9.23
N VAL A 51 5.08 -10.03 -8.11
CA VAL A 51 6.27 -10.87 -8.05
C VAL A 51 5.94 -12.10 -7.23
N SER A 52 6.27 -13.29 -7.72
CA SER A 52 6.18 -14.55 -6.98
C SER A 52 7.54 -15.23 -6.94
N HIS A 53 7.67 -16.23 -6.07
CA HIS A 53 8.84 -17.10 -6.06
C HIS A 53 8.45 -18.56 -5.88
N ASP A 54 8.98 -19.41 -6.76
CA ASP A 54 8.91 -20.87 -6.68
C ASP A 54 10.31 -21.48 -6.47
N MET A 55 10.38 -22.63 -5.81
CA MET A 55 11.67 -23.30 -5.52
C MET A 55 12.37 -23.84 -6.77
N GLY A 56 11.62 -24.24 -7.80
CA GLY A 56 12.15 -24.76 -9.06
C GLY A 56 12.40 -23.66 -10.10
N GLU A 57 11.52 -22.66 -10.18
CA GLU A 57 11.59 -21.61 -11.20
C GLU A 57 12.24 -20.30 -10.71
N GLY A 58 12.37 -20.12 -9.40
CA GLY A 58 12.92 -18.90 -8.81
C GLY A 58 11.92 -17.73 -8.81
N PHE A 59 12.44 -16.50 -8.90
CA PHE A 59 11.62 -15.29 -8.90
C PHE A 59 10.99 -15.03 -10.27
N ASN A 60 9.68 -14.82 -10.28
CA ASN A 60 8.92 -14.50 -11.47
C ASN A 60 8.19 -13.17 -11.28
N SER A 61 8.11 -12.36 -12.34
CA SER A 61 7.52 -11.02 -12.23
C SER A 61 6.71 -10.63 -13.47
N VAL A 62 5.59 -9.97 -13.22
CA VAL A 62 4.74 -9.37 -14.25
C VAL A 62 4.38 -7.96 -13.82
N ARG A 63 4.58 -7.00 -14.72
CA ARG A 63 4.17 -5.59 -14.56
C ARG A 63 3.34 -5.18 -15.75
N ARG A 64 2.25 -4.45 -15.50
CA ARG A 64 1.29 -4.01 -16.54
C ARG A 64 0.76 -2.62 -16.24
N PHE A 65 0.44 -1.87 -17.29
CA PHE A 65 -0.33 -0.64 -17.19
C PHE A 65 -1.82 -0.94 -17.13
N GLY A 66 -2.57 -0.06 -16.49
CA GLY A 66 -4.02 -0.13 -16.33
C GLY A 66 -4.46 -0.96 -15.13
N TYR A 67 -5.75 -1.32 -15.14
CA TYR A 67 -6.43 -1.99 -14.05
C TYR A 67 -5.98 -3.43 -13.86
N VAL A 68 -6.05 -3.91 -12.61
CA VAL A 68 -5.74 -5.29 -12.22
C VAL A 68 -6.66 -6.27 -12.93
N ARG A 69 -7.97 -5.97 -12.97
CA ARG A 69 -8.99 -6.81 -13.62
C ARG A 69 -8.70 -7.08 -15.10
N ASP A 70 -8.10 -6.11 -15.79
CA ASP A 70 -7.85 -6.20 -17.22
C ASP A 70 -6.54 -6.97 -17.52
N ASN A 71 -5.66 -7.06 -16.52
CA ASN A 71 -4.30 -7.56 -16.70
C ASN A 71 -4.02 -8.89 -16.02
N PHE A 72 -4.58 -9.16 -14.83
CA PHE A 72 -4.24 -10.31 -13.98
C PHE A 72 -5.41 -11.29 -13.84
N THR A 73 -6.12 -11.56 -14.94
CA THR A 73 -7.27 -12.49 -14.99
C THR A 73 -7.06 -13.70 -15.90
N LYS A 74 -6.05 -13.68 -16.78
CA LYS A 74 -5.77 -14.78 -17.70
C LYS A 74 -5.00 -15.89 -17.00
N ALA A 75 -5.51 -17.11 -17.04
CA ALA A 75 -4.84 -18.29 -16.48
C ALA A 75 -3.41 -18.46 -17.00
N SER A 76 -3.20 -18.29 -18.31
CA SER A 76 -1.87 -18.40 -18.92
C SER A 76 -0.85 -17.35 -18.44
N LEU A 77 -1.33 -16.20 -17.92
CA LEU A 77 -0.44 -15.24 -17.27
C LEU A 77 -0.13 -15.68 -15.84
N MET A 78 -1.13 -16.13 -15.09
CA MET A 78 -0.96 -16.56 -13.70
C MET A 78 -0.07 -17.81 -13.60
N GLU A 79 -0.08 -18.68 -14.60
CA GLU A 79 0.85 -19.81 -14.74
C GLU A 79 2.32 -19.37 -14.79
N THR A 80 2.61 -18.13 -15.21
CA THR A 80 3.98 -17.58 -15.19
C THR A 80 4.40 -17.03 -13.83
N LEU A 81 3.51 -17.09 -12.82
CA LEU A 81 3.76 -16.61 -11.46
C LEU A 81 3.56 -17.74 -10.43
N PRO A 82 4.33 -18.85 -10.52
CA PRO A 82 4.18 -19.96 -9.59
C PRO A 82 4.73 -19.61 -8.19
N GLY A 83 4.32 -20.42 -7.21
CA GLY A 83 5.00 -20.54 -5.93
C GLY A 83 4.22 -20.04 -4.72
N PRO A 84 4.67 -20.41 -3.51
CA PRO A 84 3.91 -20.22 -2.27
C PRO A 84 4.04 -18.82 -1.66
N VAL A 85 4.84 -17.95 -2.26
CA VAL A 85 5.04 -16.57 -1.78
C VAL A 85 4.92 -15.62 -2.96
N ALA A 86 4.14 -14.56 -2.76
CA ALA A 86 3.98 -13.51 -3.75
C ALA A 86 3.67 -12.17 -3.09
N ILE A 87 4.10 -11.09 -3.76
CA ILE A 87 3.76 -9.72 -3.38
C ILE A 87 3.26 -8.97 -4.60
N GLY A 88 2.47 -7.94 -4.37
CA GLY A 88 1.88 -7.14 -5.41
C GLY A 88 1.72 -5.69 -5.03
N HIS A 89 1.53 -4.88 -6.05
CA HIS A 89 1.37 -3.45 -5.91
C HIS A 89 0.40 -2.88 -6.95
N VAL A 90 -0.46 -1.95 -6.54
CA VAL A 90 -1.24 -1.08 -7.43
C VAL A 90 -0.76 0.35 -7.29
N ARG A 91 -0.51 1.00 -8.42
CA ARG A 91 0.14 2.30 -8.50
C ARG A 91 -0.82 3.42 -8.88
N TYR A 92 -0.69 4.53 -8.17
CA TYR A 92 -1.17 5.85 -8.56
C TYR A 92 0.04 6.70 -9.00
N SER A 93 -0.07 7.57 -10.01
CA SER A 93 1.05 8.44 -10.40
C SER A 93 1.13 9.53 -9.36
N THR A 94 2.07 9.37 -8.44
CA THR A 94 2.67 10.50 -7.75
C THR A 94 3.30 11.44 -8.77
N ALA A 95 3.48 12.72 -8.41
CA ALA A 95 4.02 13.74 -9.30
C ALA A 95 5.37 13.29 -9.91
N GLY A 96 5.36 13.01 -11.21
CA GLY A 96 6.53 12.63 -12.01
C GLY A 96 6.17 12.76 -13.49
N LYS A 97 7.05 13.37 -14.28
CA LYS A 97 6.84 13.79 -15.68
C LYS A 97 6.07 12.78 -16.54
N LYS A 98 5.12 13.30 -17.35
CA LYS A 98 4.42 12.68 -18.50
C LYS A 98 4.68 11.17 -18.71
N GLY A 99 3.73 10.37 -18.21
CA GLY A 99 3.60 8.93 -18.49
C GLY A 99 4.41 8.07 -17.53
N ALA A 100 3.72 7.24 -16.75
CA ALA A 100 4.35 6.20 -15.96
C ALA A 100 5.23 5.33 -16.87
N ALA A 101 6.53 5.23 -16.61
CA ALA A 101 7.39 4.27 -17.29
C ALA A 101 7.23 2.90 -16.62
N ILE A 102 7.29 1.82 -17.40
CA ILE A 102 7.10 0.45 -16.87
C ILE A 102 8.15 0.11 -15.80
N ARG A 103 9.34 0.74 -15.90
CA ARG A 103 10.44 0.63 -14.94
C ARG A 103 10.12 1.20 -13.55
N ASP A 104 9.13 2.07 -13.46
CA ASP A 104 8.66 2.66 -12.19
C ASP A 104 7.50 1.85 -11.58
N VAL A 105 7.03 0.79 -12.26
CA VAL A 105 5.97 -0.09 -11.75
C VAL A 105 6.57 -1.09 -10.78
N GLN A 106 6.02 -1.11 -9.57
CA GLN A 106 6.39 -2.03 -8.49
C GLN A 106 5.66 -3.38 -8.64
N PRO A 107 6.09 -4.46 -7.95
CA PRO A 107 7.22 -4.56 -7.02
C PRO A 107 8.60 -4.48 -7.69
N PHE A 108 9.57 -3.85 -7.01
CA PHE A 108 10.98 -3.85 -7.41
C PHE A 108 11.68 -5.12 -6.95
N PHE A 109 12.53 -5.68 -7.80
CA PHE A 109 13.34 -6.86 -7.50
C PHE A 109 14.82 -6.47 -7.50
N GLY A 110 15.58 -7.00 -6.55
CA GLY A 110 17.03 -6.90 -6.51
C GLY A 110 17.67 -8.25 -6.19
N GLU A 111 18.69 -8.62 -6.94
CA GLU A 111 19.55 -9.77 -6.63
C GLU A 111 20.69 -9.31 -5.71
N PHE A 112 20.78 -9.88 -4.51
CA PHE A 112 21.83 -9.58 -3.54
C PHE A 112 22.80 -10.76 -3.42
N SER A 113 23.95 -10.55 -2.77
CA SER A 113 24.97 -11.61 -2.61
C SER A 113 24.48 -12.87 -1.90
N MET A 114 23.35 -12.79 -1.19
CA MET A 114 22.71 -13.90 -0.45
C MET A 114 21.41 -14.41 -1.08
N GLY A 115 21.06 -13.91 -2.27
CA GLY A 115 19.83 -14.21 -3.00
C GLY A 115 18.94 -12.99 -3.23
N GLY A 116 17.95 -13.16 -4.11
CA GLY A 116 17.00 -12.11 -4.47
C GLY A 116 15.96 -11.75 -3.39
N ALA A 117 15.47 -10.51 -3.49
CA ALA A 117 14.31 -10.03 -2.75
C ALA A 117 13.49 -9.08 -3.61
N ALA A 118 12.18 -9.03 -3.35
CA ALA A 118 11.27 -8.09 -3.98
C ALA A 118 10.58 -7.19 -2.96
N ILE A 119 10.28 -5.95 -3.34
CA ILE A 119 9.76 -4.89 -2.46
C ILE A 119 8.64 -4.12 -3.17
N ALA A 120 7.52 -3.99 -2.47
CA ALA A 120 6.41 -3.10 -2.79
C ALA A 120 6.25 -2.08 -1.65
N HIS A 121 6.07 -0.82 -1.99
CA HIS A 121 6.07 0.31 -1.06
C HIS A 121 4.88 1.23 -1.36
N ASN A 122 4.14 1.54 -0.29
CA ASN A 122 3.15 2.60 -0.26
C ASN A 122 3.64 3.72 0.67
N GLY A 123 3.79 4.92 0.12
CA GLY A 123 4.22 6.11 0.85
C GLY A 123 5.12 6.98 -0.01
N ASN A 124 5.92 7.82 0.65
CA ASN A 124 6.84 8.74 0.00
C ASN A 124 8.07 8.95 0.89
N LEU A 125 9.25 8.78 0.31
CA LEU A 125 10.52 8.99 1.02
C LEU A 125 10.98 10.43 0.85
N THR A 126 10.91 11.24 1.91
CA THR A 126 11.19 12.69 1.86
C THR A 126 12.66 13.00 1.57
N ASN A 127 13.58 12.09 1.91
CA ASN A 127 15.00 12.20 1.61
C ASN A 127 15.44 11.37 0.38
N ALA A 128 14.52 10.90 -0.47
CA ALA A 128 14.83 10.06 -1.64
C ALA A 128 15.87 10.70 -2.58
N GLU A 129 15.76 11.99 -2.87
CA GLU A 129 16.70 12.67 -3.78
C GLU A 129 18.12 12.72 -3.21
N GLU A 130 18.25 12.97 -1.91
CA GLU A 130 19.53 13.01 -1.21
C GLU A 130 20.18 11.62 -1.23
N LEU A 131 19.42 10.59 -0.81
CA LEU A 131 19.85 9.20 -0.83
C LEU A 131 20.27 8.75 -2.23
N ARG A 132 19.49 9.12 -3.26
CA ARG A 132 19.80 8.81 -4.66
C ARG A 132 21.12 9.42 -5.09
N ARG A 133 21.38 10.69 -4.77
CA ARG A 133 22.66 11.36 -5.10
C ARG A 133 23.84 10.67 -4.40
N GLU A 134 23.72 10.41 -3.09
CA GLU A 134 24.76 9.70 -2.32
C GLU A 134 25.09 8.32 -2.93
N LEU A 135 24.05 7.58 -3.32
CA LEU A 135 24.21 6.26 -3.92
C LEU A 135 24.84 6.32 -5.32
N ILE A 136 24.43 7.28 -6.15
CA ILE A 136 25.02 7.49 -7.50
C ILE A 136 26.49 7.90 -7.38
N ASP A 137 26.84 8.78 -6.44
CA ASP A 137 28.23 9.18 -6.20
C ASP A 137 29.11 8.00 -5.76
N ARG A 138 28.50 6.96 -5.18
CA ARG A 138 29.15 5.68 -4.83
C ARG A 138 29.11 4.64 -5.96
N GLY A 139 28.61 5.00 -7.13
CA GLY A 139 28.58 4.16 -8.34
C GLY A 139 27.29 3.35 -8.53
N ALA A 140 26.22 3.61 -7.77
CA ALA A 140 24.93 2.96 -7.99
C ALA A 140 24.29 3.46 -9.30
N ILE A 141 23.70 2.53 -10.06
CA ILE A 141 22.97 2.84 -11.29
C ILE A 141 21.48 2.67 -11.02
N PHE A 142 20.72 3.76 -11.14
CA PHE A 142 19.27 3.74 -11.03
C PHE A 142 18.62 3.63 -12.41
N GLN A 143 17.60 2.79 -12.51
CA GLN A 143 16.83 2.57 -13.72
C GLN A 143 15.47 3.27 -13.70
N SER A 144 14.95 3.55 -12.51
CA SER A 144 13.64 4.16 -12.27
C SER A 144 13.76 5.51 -11.57
N SER A 145 12.68 6.29 -11.60
CA SER A 145 12.54 7.48 -10.75
C SER A 145 11.82 7.18 -9.43
N SER A 146 11.49 5.91 -9.14
CA SER A 146 10.84 5.53 -7.89
C SER A 146 11.81 5.67 -6.71
N ASP A 147 11.29 6.16 -5.60
CA ASP A 147 11.94 6.18 -4.30
C ASP A 147 12.16 4.77 -3.74
N THR A 148 11.30 3.79 -4.06
CA THR A 148 11.48 2.37 -3.70
C THR A 148 12.82 1.79 -4.18
N GLU A 149 13.34 2.23 -5.32
CA GLU A 149 14.65 1.77 -5.82
C GLU A 149 15.80 2.22 -4.90
N CYS A 150 15.65 3.34 -4.17
CA CYS A 150 16.63 3.75 -3.17
C CYS A 150 16.75 2.71 -2.06
N ILE A 151 15.64 2.09 -1.64
CA ILE A 151 15.63 1.04 -0.61
C ILE A 151 16.44 -0.18 -1.08
N ILE A 152 16.24 -0.62 -2.32
CA ILE A 152 16.99 -1.74 -2.92
C ILE A 152 18.50 -1.45 -2.91
N HIS A 153 18.91 -0.26 -3.36
CA HIS A 153 20.32 0.11 -3.35
C HIS A 153 20.90 0.25 -1.94
N LEU A 154 20.15 0.78 -0.97
CA LEU A 154 20.58 0.83 0.42
C LEU A 154 20.77 -0.58 1.01
N MET A 155 19.88 -1.51 0.70
CA MET A 155 20.02 -2.92 1.11
C MET A 155 21.25 -3.58 0.48
N ALA A 156 21.56 -3.25 -0.77
CA ALA A 156 22.75 -3.77 -1.46
C ALA A 156 24.05 -3.31 -0.79
N HIS A 157 24.07 -2.09 -0.23
CA HIS A 157 25.21 -1.53 0.48
C HIS A 157 25.32 -1.96 1.97
N SER A 158 24.28 -2.56 2.55
CA SER A 158 24.37 -3.08 3.92
C SER A 158 25.36 -4.26 3.97
N MET A 159 26.02 -4.43 5.12
CA MET A 159 26.90 -5.57 5.40
C MET A 159 26.20 -6.67 6.23
N ALA A 160 24.90 -6.51 6.50
CA ALA A 160 24.16 -7.47 7.31
C ALA A 160 24.01 -8.83 6.61
N LYS A 161 23.78 -9.87 7.44
CA LYS A 161 23.87 -11.28 7.01
C LYS A 161 22.57 -11.87 6.48
N THR A 162 21.43 -11.24 6.72
CA THR A 162 20.14 -11.69 6.19
C THR A 162 19.42 -10.54 5.45
N ILE A 163 18.52 -10.87 4.53
CA ILE A 163 17.71 -9.86 3.83
C ILE A 163 16.87 -9.01 4.81
N PRO A 164 16.19 -9.61 5.82
CA PRO A 164 15.54 -8.83 6.87
C PRO A 164 16.47 -7.81 7.53
N ASP A 165 17.66 -8.22 7.97
CA ASP A 165 18.60 -7.31 8.65
C ASP A 165 19.11 -6.19 7.71
N ARG A 166 19.31 -6.50 6.42
CA ARG A 166 19.68 -5.49 5.41
C ARG A 166 18.57 -4.48 5.18
N MET A 167 17.32 -4.94 5.21
CA MET A 167 16.15 -4.07 5.12
C MET A 167 16.05 -3.17 6.35
N GLU A 168 16.28 -3.70 7.55
CA GLU A 168 16.36 -2.88 8.77
C GLU A 168 17.42 -1.78 8.65
N ASP A 169 18.63 -2.13 8.21
CA ASP A 169 19.72 -1.17 7.98
C ASP A 169 19.38 -0.09 6.94
N ALA A 170 18.72 -0.50 5.85
CA ALA A 170 18.30 0.40 4.79
C ALA A 170 17.22 1.37 5.29
N LEU A 171 16.18 0.85 5.93
CA LEU A 171 15.04 1.65 6.38
C LEU A 171 15.37 2.60 7.52
N ARG A 172 16.44 2.34 8.30
CA ARG A 172 16.96 3.30 9.30
C ARG A 172 17.50 4.59 8.68
N LYS A 173 17.86 4.59 7.38
CA LYS A 173 18.37 5.76 6.65
C LYS A 173 17.28 6.51 5.89
N VAL A 174 16.09 5.92 5.80
CA VAL A 174 14.96 6.47 5.07
C VAL A 174 14.16 7.40 5.97
N GLU A 175 13.77 8.55 5.43
CA GLU A 175 12.86 9.50 6.06
C GLU A 175 11.57 9.60 5.24
N GLY A 176 10.45 9.84 5.91
CA GLY A 176 9.13 9.95 5.28
C GLY A 176 8.16 8.88 5.77
N ALA A 177 7.20 8.56 4.91
CA ALA A 177 6.12 7.62 5.19
C ALA A 177 6.32 6.33 4.39
N CYS A 178 6.20 5.18 5.03
CA CYS A 178 6.26 3.90 4.32
C CYS A 178 5.48 2.78 5.01
N SER A 179 4.60 2.15 4.24
CA SER A 179 4.16 0.78 4.45
C SER A 179 4.80 -0.07 3.36
N ILE A 180 5.55 -1.09 3.75
CA ILE A 180 6.29 -1.95 2.84
C ILE A 180 5.81 -3.38 2.98
N VAL A 181 5.60 -4.03 1.84
CA VAL A 181 5.50 -5.47 1.75
C VAL A 181 6.64 -5.95 0.88
N ALA A 182 7.46 -6.84 1.42
CA ALA A 182 8.61 -7.39 0.73
C ALA A 182 8.64 -8.92 0.86
N MET A 183 9.40 -9.57 -0.01
CA MET A 183 9.58 -11.01 0.03
C MET A 183 11.01 -11.42 -0.26
N THR A 184 11.37 -12.56 0.31
CA THR A 184 12.51 -13.38 -0.12
C THR A 184 11.98 -14.68 -0.73
N ARG A 185 12.87 -15.62 -0.99
CA ARG A 185 12.53 -16.97 -1.47
C ARG A 185 11.57 -17.73 -0.53
N THR A 186 11.63 -17.46 0.77
CA THR A 186 10.91 -18.23 1.80
C THR A 186 10.19 -17.38 2.84
N LYS A 187 10.30 -16.05 2.76
CA LYS A 187 9.76 -15.14 3.78
C LYS A 187 8.95 -14.01 3.17
N LEU A 188 7.86 -13.67 3.83
CA LEU A 188 7.09 -12.45 3.61
C LEU A 188 7.43 -11.45 4.71
N ILE A 189 7.64 -10.19 4.36
CA ILE A 189 8.11 -9.15 5.27
C ILE A 189 7.17 -7.95 5.18
N GLY A 190 6.70 -7.47 6.32
CA GLY A 190 5.86 -6.28 6.43
C GLY A 190 6.54 -5.23 7.27
N VAL A 191 6.63 -3.98 6.82
CA VAL A 191 7.23 -2.90 7.60
C VAL A 191 6.33 -1.69 7.60
N ARG A 192 6.15 -1.07 8.75
CA ARG A 192 5.47 0.22 8.89
C ARG A 192 6.44 1.24 9.50
N ASP A 193 6.47 2.44 8.92
CA ASP A 193 7.36 3.51 9.39
C ASP A 193 7.12 3.86 10.87
N PRO A 194 8.10 4.47 11.56
CA PRO A 194 8.02 4.73 13.02
C PRO A 194 6.88 5.67 13.44
N MET A 195 6.34 6.46 12.51
CA MET A 195 5.20 7.35 12.75
C MET A 195 3.88 6.69 12.32
N GLY A 196 3.93 5.54 11.64
CA GLY A 196 2.78 4.77 11.22
C GLY A 196 1.86 5.51 10.26
N VAL A 197 2.43 6.31 9.35
CA VAL A 197 1.65 7.25 8.52
C VAL A 197 0.69 6.52 7.60
N ARG A 198 1.18 5.47 6.92
CA ARG A 198 0.39 4.62 6.02
C ARG A 198 -0.14 3.38 6.73
N PRO A 199 -1.31 2.85 6.34
CA PRO A 199 -1.86 1.65 6.95
C PRO A 199 -1.15 0.39 6.45
N LEU A 200 -1.09 -0.63 7.30
CA LEU A 200 -0.66 -1.98 6.97
C LEU A 200 -1.29 -2.95 7.98
N VAL A 201 -1.91 -4.02 7.51
CA VAL A 201 -2.61 -5.01 8.32
C VAL A 201 -2.07 -6.41 8.07
N LEU A 202 -2.14 -7.24 9.10
CA LEU A 202 -1.84 -8.66 9.07
C LEU A 202 -3.16 -9.45 9.06
N GLY A 203 -3.28 -10.38 8.12
CA GLY A 203 -4.35 -11.36 8.03
C GLY A 203 -3.81 -12.80 7.97
N GLU A 204 -4.70 -13.76 8.20
CA GLU A 204 -4.41 -15.20 8.16
C GLU A 204 -5.38 -15.91 7.20
N ILE A 205 -4.85 -16.78 6.34
CA ILE A 205 -5.63 -17.64 5.44
C ILE A 205 -5.79 -18.99 6.10
N GLY A 206 -7.04 -19.45 6.23
CA GLY A 206 -7.34 -20.66 7.00
C GLY A 206 -6.82 -20.56 8.44
N GLU A 207 -6.90 -21.64 9.20
CA GLU A 207 -6.17 -21.73 10.47
C GLU A 207 -4.78 -22.30 10.17
N GLY A 208 -3.75 -21.45 10.17
CA GLY A 208 -2.36 -21.83 9.94
C GLY A 208 -1.98 -22.17 8.48
N GLU A 209 -2.84 -21.92 7.49
CA GLU A 209 -2.53 -22.25 6.09
C GLU A 209 -1.70 -21.17 5.37
N GLY A 210 -1.80 -19.92 5.81
CA GLY A 210 -1.01 -18.84 5.25
C GLY A 210 -1.20 -17.49 5.92
N TRP A 211 -0.36 -16.54 5.53
CA TRP A 211 -0.34 -15.18 6.05
C TRP A 211 -0.48 -14.16 4.94
N VAL A 212 -1.11 -13.03 5.28
CA VAL A 212 -1.39 -11.94 4.35
C VAL A 212 -0.96 -10.62 4.97
N LEU A 213 -0.31 -9.79 4.16
CA LEU A 213 -0.11 -8.38 4.46
C LEU A 213 -0.88 -7.54 3.46
N SER A 214 -1.59 -6.53 3.93
CA SER A 214 -2.42 -5.67 3.07
C SER A 214 -2.42 -4.23 3.55
N SER A 215 -2.58 -3.28 2.63
CA SER A 215 -2.81 -1.86 3.00
C SER A 215 -4.14 -1.64 3.72
N GLU A 216 -5.15 -2.47 3.44
CA GLU A 216 -6.50 -2.33 4.03
C GLU A 216 -7.14 -3.69 4.33
N THR A 217 -8.08 -3.70 5.29
CA THR A 217 -8.81 -4.92 5.68
C THR A 217 -9.76 -5.42 4.60
N CYS A 218 -10.34 -4.55 3.76
CA CYS A 218 -11.24 -4.96 2.68
C CYS A 218 -10.62 -5.95 1.68
N ALA A 219 -9.28 -5.97 1.57
CA ALA A 219 -8.56 -6.91 0.72
C ALA A 219 -8.23 -8.25 1.42
N LEU A 220 -8.47 -8.36 2.72
CA LEU A 220 -8.52 -9.65 3.42
C LEU A 220 -9.87 -10.34 3.17
N ASP A 221 -10.96 -9.57 3.21
CA ASP A 221 -12.32 -10.07 3.09
C ASP A 221 -12.58 -10.80 1.77
N ILE A 222 -12.03 -10.30 0.66
CA ILE A 222 -12.25 -10.87 -0.69
C ILE A 222 -11.70 -12.29 -0.84
N ILE A 223 -10.68 -12.66 -0.06
CA ILE A 223 -10.10 -14.01 -0.05
C ILE A 223 -10.52 -14.83 1.17
N GLY A 224 -11.42 -14.30 2.01
CA GLY A 224 -11.84 -14.95 3.25
C GLY A 224 -10.73 -15.01 4.32
N ALA A 225 -9.71 -14.16 4.24
CA ALA A 225 -8.65 -14.12 5.24
C ALA A 225 -9.15 -13.44 6.52
N ARG A 226 -8.83 -14.04 7.67
CA ARG A 226 -9.18 -13.50 8.98
C ARG A 226 -8.28 -12.32 9.30
N PHE A 227 -8.86 -11.17 9.65
CA PHE A 227 -8.10 -10.06 10.21
C PHE A 227 -7.48 -10.45 11.56
N VAL A 228 -6.16 -10.26 11.69
CA VAL A 228 -5.43 -10.58 12.92
C VAL A 228 -5.19 -9.30 13.72
N ARG A 229 -4.50 -8.32 13.12
CA ARG A 229 -4.23 -7.00 13.72
C ARG A 229 -3.62 -6.04 12.70
N GLU A 230 -3.53 -4.77 13.08
CA GLU A 230 -2.65 -3.81 12.40
C GLU A 230 -1.17 -4.10 12.69
N VAL A 231 -0.32 -3.80 11.72
CA VAL A 231 1.12 -3.68 11.93
C VAL A 231 1.36 -2.36 12.65
N GLU A 232 2.09 -2.40 13.76
CA GLU A 232 2.28 -1.23 14.61
C GLU A 232 3.27 -0.22 14.02
N PRO A 233 3.19 1.07 14.38
CA PRO A 233 4.20 2.06 14.00
C PRO A 233 5.61 1.61 14.41
N GLY A 234 6.52 1.56 13.44
CA GLY A 234 7.90 1.13 13.63
C GLY A 234 8.08 -0.38 13.83
N GLU A 235 7.05 -1.18 13.52
CA GLU A 235 7.14 -2.64 13.52
C GLU A 235 7.59 -3.15 12.16
N MET A 236 8.45 -4.18 12.21
CA MET A 236 8.82 -5.03 11.08
C MET A 236 8.43 -6.47 11.40
N LEU A 237 7.51 -7.02 10.62
CA LEU A 237 7.12 -8.42 10.63
C LEU A 237 8.00 -9.22 9.67
N VAL A 238 8.55 -10.32 10.15
CA VAL A 238 9.25 -11.33 9.34
C VAL A 238 8.47 -12.63 9.46
N ILE A 239 7.79 -13.00 8.39
CA ILE A 239 6.85 -14.12 8.33
C ILE A 239 7.48 -15.26 7.54
N SER A 240 7.45 -16.46 8.09
CA SER A 240 7.98 -17.69 7.49
C SER A 240 7.10 -18.89 7.82
N GLU A 241 7.51 -20.10 7.44
CA GLU A 241 6.82 -21.35 7.84
C GLU A 241 6.75 -21.53 9.37
N ASP A 242 7.72 -20.98 10.10
CA ASP A 242 7.77 -21.01 11.57
C ASP A 242 6.78 -20.03 12.24
N GLY A 243 6.10 -19.20 11.43
CA GLY A 243 5.13 -18.20 11.90
C GLY A 243 5.61 -16.75 11.76
N VAL A 244 5.04 -15.87 12.58
CA VAL A 244 5.22 -14.42 12.52
C VAL A 244 6.19 -13.94 13.60
N GLU A 245 7.37 -13.48 13.19
CA GLU A 245 8.33 -12.81 14.05
C GLU A 245 8.11 -11.28 14.00
N SER A 246 7.97 -10.62 15.15
CA SER A 246 7.87 -9.16 15.24
C SER A 246 9.19 -8.55 15.73
N ARG A 247 9.67 -7.55 14.98
CA ARG A 247 10.88 -6.79 15.26
C ARG A 247 10.57 -5.30 15.34
N ARG A 248 11.38 -4.57 16.11
CA ARG A 248 11.30 -3.10 16.24
C ARG A 248 12.65 -2.46 15.93
N PRO A 249 13.03 -2.34 14.65
CA PRO A 249 14.35 -1.88 14.27
C PRO A 249 14.54 -0.36 14.42
N PHE A 250 13.47 0.38 14.66
CA PHE A 250 13.46 1.84 14.68
C PHE A 250 13.34 2.43 16.09
N ARG A 251 13.83 3.66 16.26
CA ARG A 251 13.54 4.43 17.47
C ARG A 251 12.05 4.80 17.49
N PRO A 252 11.35 4.63 18.63
CA PRO A 252 9.95 5.01 18.75
C PRO A 252 9.74 6.50 18.41
N LYS A 253 8.67 6.79 17.68
CA LYS A 253 8.20 8.16 17.39
C LYS A 253 6.71 8.28 17.73
N SER A 254 6.25 9.50 17.96
CA SER A 254 4.82 9.76 18.12
C SER A 254 4.08 9.45 16.82
N PRO A 255 3.01 8.63 16.85
CA PRO A 255 2.25 8.31 15.64
C PRO A 255 1.65 9.55 14.97
N LYS A 256 1.68 9.57 13.64
CA LYS A 256 1.09 10.59 12.75
C LYS A 256 0.33 9.92 11.62
N PHE A 257 -0.65 9.10 11.98
CA PHE A 257 -1.51 8.41 11.01
C PHE A 257 -2.15 9.41 10.05
N CYS A 258 -2.18 9.08 8.76
CA CYS A 258 -2.73 9.94 7.73
C CYS A 258 -4.26 10.07 7.87
N ILE A 259 -4.74 11.25 8.28
CA ILE A 259 -6.19 11.51 8.43
C ILE A 259 -6.96 11.36 7.10
N PHE A 260 -6.30 11.56 5.97
CA PHE A 260 -6.91 11.40 4.64
C PHE A 260 -7.31 9.96 4.34
N GLU A 261 -6.74 8.96 5.02
CA GLU A 261 -7.23 7.58 4.93
C GLU A 261 -8.68 7.47 5.43
N HIS A 262 -9.01 8.13 6.55
CA HIS A 262 -10.39 8.21 7.03
C HIS A 262 -11.27 9.10 6.15
N VAL A 263 -10.76 10.24 5.68
CA VAL A 263 -11.59 11.22 4.96
C VAL A 263 -11.91 10.77 3.53
N TYR A 264 -10.96 10.15 2.82
CA TYR A 264 -11.10 9.95 1.38
C TYR A 264 -10.51 8.65 0.84
N PHE A 265 -9.28 8.28 1.21
CA PHE A 265 -8.51 7.28 0.47
C PHE A 265 -8.93 5.83 0.71
N SER A 266 -9.17 5.44 1.95
CA SER A 266 -9.60 4.07 2.23
C SER A 266 -11.01 3.80 1.73
N ARG A 267 -11.29 2.54 1.43
CA ARG A 267 -12.67 2.15 1.16
C ARG A 267 -13.50 2.21 2.44
N PRO A 268 -14.81 2.54 2.35
CA PRO A 268 -15.68 2.63 3.53
C PRO A 268 -15.81 1.34 4.33
N ASP A 269 -15.65 0.17 3.69
CA ASP A 269 -15.70 -1.15 4.33
C ASP A 269 -14.39 -1.55 5.05
N SER A 270 -13.35 -0.70 4.99
CA SER A 270 -12.12 -0.93 5.74
C SER A 270 -12.20 -0.50 7.21
N ILE A 271 -11.38 -1.15 8.04
CA ILE A 271 -11.19 -0.82 9.46
C ILE A 271 -9.78 -0.26 9.65
N LEU A 272 -9.68 0.93 10.25
CA LEU A 272 -8.42 1.62 10.56
C LEU A 272 -8.46 2.13 12.00
N GLY A 273 -7.42 1.87 12.79
CA GLY A 273 -7.37 2.26 14.19
C GLY A 273 -8.52 1.66 15.02
N GLY A 274 -8.98 0.46 14.64
CA GLY A 274 -10.17 -0.18 15.22
C GLY A 274 -11.50 0.51 14.90
N ARG A 275 -11.54 1.45 13.95
CA ARG A 275 -12.75 2.17 13.54
C ARG A 275 -13.11 1.89 12.09
N SER A 276 -14.39 1.72 11.81
CA SER A 276 -14.89 1.68 10.43
C SER A 276 -14.68 3.03 9.75
N VAL A 277 -14.14 3.00 8.53
CA VAL A 277 -14.00 4.20 7.68
C VAL A 277 -15.37 4.78 7.36
N TYR A 278 -16.37 3.95 7.05
CA TYR A 278 -17.76 4.37 6.85
C TYR A 278 -18.29 5.17 8.04
N GLU A 279 -18.19 4.62 9.25
CA GLU A 279 -18.73 5.28 10.45
C GLU A 279 -17.98 6.58 10.74
N THR A 280 -16.66 6.62 10.53
CA THR A 280 -15.89 7.86 10.69
C THR A 280 -16.39 8.95 9.75
N ARG A 281 -16.61 8.63 8.47
CA ARG A 281 -17.14 9.60 7.48
C ARG A 281 -18.57 10.02 7.80
N ARG A 282 -19.40 9.10 8.29
CA ARG A 282 -20.76 9.42 8.76
C ARG A 282 -20.73 10.43 9.91
N GLN A 283 -19.86 10.22 10.89
CA GLN A 283 -19.69 11.16 12.01
C GLN A 283 -19.17 12.53 11.58
N ILE A 284 -18.27 12.59 10.59
CA ILE A 284 -17.85 13.88 9.99
C ILE A 284 -19.07 14.65 9.45
N GLY A 285 -20.02 13.96 8.80
CA GLY A 285 -21.27 14.57 8.35
C GLY A 285 -22.16 15.08 9.48
N VAL A 286 -22.25 14.31 10.57
CA VAL A 286 -22.97 14.70 11.80
C VAL A 286 -22.38 15.97 12.39
N GLU A 287 -21.07 16.03 12.59
CA GLU A 287 -20.43 17.23 13.14
C GLU A 287 -20.58 18.43 12.20
N LEU A 288 -20.50 18.24 10.88
CA LEU A 288 -20.73 19.31 9.90
C LEU A 288 -22.14 19.92 10.01
N ALA A 289 -23.17 19.10 10.25
CA ALA A 289 -24.54 19.60 10.46
C ALA A 289 -24.69 20.41 11.75
N ARG A 290 -23.90 20.11 12.79
CA ARG A 290 -23.88 20.87 14.05
C ARG A 290 -23.12 22.18 13.93
N GLU A 291 -21.98 22.15 13.25
CA GLU A 291 -21.13 23.33 13.09
C GLU A 291 -21.73 24.35 12.13
N VAL A 292 -22.34 23.87 11.03
CA VAL A 292 -22.84 24.73 9.95
C VAL A 292 -24.24 24.27 9.51
N PRO A 293 -25.28 24.49 10.34
CA PRO A 293 -26.65 24.17 9.95
C PRO A 293 -27.13 25.10 8.84
N VAL A 294 -27.95 24.58 7.93
CA VAL A 294 -28.60 25.36 6.86
C VAL A 294 -30.05 24.94 6.72
N GLU A 295 -30.90 25.86 6.26
CA GLU A 295 -32.25 25.51 5.79
C GLU A 295 -32.16 25.09 4.31
N ALA A 296 -32.52 23.85 4.02
CA ALA A 296 -32.57 23.31 2.67
C ALA A 296 -33.61 22.19 2.57
N ASP A 297 -34.05 21.88 1.35
CA ASP A 297 -35.05 20.85 1.11
C ASP A 297 -34.44 19.43 0.99
N LEU A 298 -33.17 19.33 0.57
CA LEU A 298 -32.55 18.06 0.24
C LEU A 298 -31.04 18.06 0.54
N VAL A 299 -30.56 16.96 1.12
CA VAL A 299 -29.14 16.62 1.20
C VAL A 299 -28.85 15.53 0.16
N CYS A 300 -27.90 15.80 -0.75
CA CYS A 300 -27.45 14.81 -1.72
C CYS A 300 -25.92 14.67 -1.71
N PRO A 301 -25.38 13.46 -1.87
CA PRO A 301 -23.94 13.24 -1.92
C PRO A 301 -23.38 13.55 -3.31
N VAL A 302 -22.08 13.83 -3.36
CA VAL A 302 -21.26 13.57 -4.54
C VAL A 302 -20.76 12.13 -4.46
N PRO A 303 -21.24 11.20 -5.31
CA PRO A 303 -20.84 9.81 -5.24
C PRO A 303 -19.38 9.60 -5.71
N ASP A 304 -18.63 8.65 -5.18
CA ASP A 304 -19.04 7.67 -4.15
C ASP A 304 -18.59 8.07 -2.75
N SER A 305 -17.53 8.89 -2.66
CA SER A 305 -16.82 9.20 -1.41
C SER A 305 -17.66 10.02 -0.42
N GLY A 306 -18.52 10.92 -0.91
CA GLY A 306 -19.34 11.80 -0.08
C GLY A 306 -20.56 11.13 0.54
N THR A 307 -20.91 9.91 0.11
CA THR A 307 -22.16 9.24 0.50
C THR A 307 -22.30 9.06 2.02
N PRO A 308 -21.33 8.52 2.78
CA PRO A 308 -21.50 8.33 4.21
C PRO A 308 -21.65 9.66 4.97
N ALA A 309 -20.91 10.70 4.56
CA ALA A 309 -20.99 12.02 5.18
C ALA A 309 -22.35 12.68 4.92
N ALA A 310 -22.88 12.60 3.69
CA ALA A 310 -24.21 13.11 3.38
C ALA A 310 -25.32 12.39 4.19
N ILE A 311 -25.19 11.07 4.36
CA ILE A 311 -26.11 10.29 5.23
C ILE A 311 -26.04 10.80 6.67
N GLY A 312 -24.84 11.04 7.21
CA GLY A 312 -24.65 11.58 8.55
C GLY A 312 -25.23 12.98 8.73
N TYR A 313 -24.96 13.87 7.76
CA TYR A 313 -25.47 15.24 7.77
C TYR A 313 -27.00 15.28 7.72
N ALA A 314 -27.61 14.51 6.80
CA ALA A 314 -29.07 14.41 6.69
C ALA A 314 -29.72 13.92 7.98
N ALA A 315 -29.15 12.87 8.58
CA ALA A 315 -29.65 12.30 9.84
C ALA A 315 -29.59 13.29 11.01
N GLU A 316 -28.53 14.09 11.12
CA GLU A 316 -28.39 15.08 12.20
C GLU A 316 -29.21 16.35 11.96
N SER A 317 -29.26 16.84 10.72
CA SER A 317 -30.00 18.08 10.37
C SER A 317 -31.51 17.88 10.25
N GLY A 318 -31.98 16.65 10.04
CA GLY A 318 -33.39 16.33 9.78
C GLY A 318 -33.85 16.62 8.35
N ILE A 319 -32.95 17.05 7.47
CA ILE A 319 -33.23 17.29 6.05
C ILE A 319 -33.28 15.96 5.31
N GLU A 320 -34.19 15.82 4.34
CA GLU A 320 -34.35 14.59 3.57
C GLU A 320 -33.07 14.25 2.78
N PHE A 321 -32.62 13.00 2.89
CA PHE A 321 -31.55 12.47 2.05
C PHE A 321 -32.11 12.01 0.70
N GLY A 322 -31.50 12.43 -0.40
CA GLY A 322 -31.85 11.95 -1.74
C GLY A 322 -30.66 11.85 -2.69
N LEU A 323 -30.86 11.08 -3.75
CA LEU A 323 -29.86 10.89 -4.80
C LEU A 323 -30.09 11.92 -5.93
N GLY A 324 -29.48 13.09 -5.78
CA GLY A 324 -29.50 14.15 -6.80
C GLY A 324 -28.45 13.98 -7.91
N ILE A 325 -27.40 13.19 -7.65
CA ILE A 325 -26.27 12.96 -8.56
C ILE A 325 -26.06 11.45 -8.70
N THR A 326 -25.87 10.97 -9.93
CA THR A 326 -25.57 9.57 -10.25
C THR A 326 -24.23 9.45 -10.98
N ARG A 327 -23.54 8.33 -10.77
CA ARG A 327 -22.26 7.99 -11.40
C ARG A 327 -22.39 6.73 -12.25
#